data_AF-A0A397LJI5-F1
#
_entry.id   AF-A0A397LJI5-F1
#
_cell.length_a   1.000
_cell.length_b   1.000
_cell.length_c   1.000
_cell.angle_alpha   90.00
_cell.angle_beta   90.00
_cell.angle_gamma   90.00
#
_symmetry.space_group_name_H-M   'P 1'
#
loop_
_entity.id
_entity.type
_entity.pdbx_description
1 polymer ?
#
loop_
_entity_poly.entity_id
_entity_poly.type
_entity_poly.pdbx_seq_one_letter_code
_entity_poly.pdbx_strand_id
1 'polypeptide(L)'
;MYRTIVEYLYHGFRPYVAPAKLMAYDEDFKKNAKNSLASVKAFFPKYVDISYYHKYPTRLEDVYLFNYFVIDLDVYGLKQTDTFKAFKRGMRY
;
A
#
# COMPACT_ATOMS: atom_id res chain seq x y z
N MET A 1 18.04 -1.33 8.43
CA MET A 1 16.99 -0.34 8.70
C MET A 1 15.64 -1.02 8.49
N TYR A 2 14.77 -1.10 9.50
CA TYR A 2 13.47 -1.77 9.38
C TYR A 2 12.52 -0.89 8.57
N ARG A 3 12.01 -1.41 7.43
CA ARG A 3 11.00 -0.68 6.66
C ARG A 3 9.72 -0.52 7.46
N THR A 4 9.12 0.67 7.41
CA THR A 4 7.82 0.93 8.05
C THR A 4 6.70 0.23 7.28
N ILE A 5 5.54 0.03 7.91
CA ILE A 5 4.34 -0.49 7.23
C ILE A 5 4.00 0.38 6.02
N VAL A 6 4.07 1.70 6.19
CA VAL A 6 3.76 2.68 5.14
C VAL A 6 4.70 2.55 3.94
N GLU A 7 6.00 2.31 4.15
CA GLU A 7 6.95 2.02 3.07
C GLU A 7 6.63 0.71 2.34
N TYR A 8 6.20 -0.31 3.07
CA TYR A 8 5.76 -1.57 2.45
C TYR A 8 4.50 -1.37 1.59
N LEU A 9 3.53 -0.60 2.07
CA LEU A 9 2.36 -0.23 1.26
C LEU A 9 2.77 0.59 0.04
N TYR A 10 3.69 1.55 0.21
CA TYR A 10 4.21 2.37 -0.88
C TYR A 10 4.79 1.52 -2.01
N HIS A 11 5.68 0.59 -1.68
CA HIS A 11 6.29 -0.29 -2.66
C HIS A 11 5.29 -1.29 -3.25
N GLY A 12 4.35 -1.80 -2.44
CA GLY A 12 3.31 -2.71 -2.90
C GLY A 12 2.33 -2.07 -3.88
N PHE A 13 1.95 -0.82 -3.64
CA PHE A 13 1.00 -0.11 -4.49
C PHE A 13 1.64 0.55 -5.71
N ARG A 14 2.96 0.75 -5.73
CA ARG A 14 3.66 1.42 -6.84
C ARG A 14 3.43 0.78 -8.23
N PRO A 15 3.39 -0.56 -8.40
CA PRO A 15 3.04 -1.20 -9.68
C PRO A 15 1.63 -0.87 -10.18
N TYR A 16 0.77 -0.44 -9.28
CA TYR A 16 -0.62 -0.08 -9.53
C TYR A 16 -0.84 1.43 -9.70
N VAL A 17 0.24 2.19 -9.82
CA VAL A 17 0.15 3.61 -10.16
C VAL A 17 0.37 3.75 -11.65
N ALA A 18 -0.54 4.46 -12.33
CA ALA A 18 -0.39 4.74 -13.76
C ALA A 18 0.98 5.39 -14.05
N PRO A 19 1.70 5.00 -15.12
CA PRO A 19 3.06 5.49 -15.37
C PRO A 19 3.20 7.01 -15.37
N ALA A 20 2.21 7.73 -15.93
CA ALA A 20 2.17 9.19 -15.94
C ALA A 20 2.06 9.84 -14.54
N LYS A 21 1.58 9.09 -13.54
CA LYS A 21 1.41 9.56 -12.15
C LYS A 21 2.54 9.10 -11.21
N LEU A 22 3.45 8.23 -11.66
CA LEU A 22 4.50 7.67 -10.82
C LEU A 22 5.41 8.74 -10.20
N MET A 23 5.79 9.76 -10.98
CA MET A 23 6.63 10.84 -10.46
C MET A 23 5.92 11.63 -9.34
N ALA A 24 4.66 11.98 -9.56
CA ALA A 24 3.86 12.68 -8.56
C ALA A 24 3.63 11.83 -7.30
N TYR A 25 3.43 10.52 -7.48
CA TYR A 25 3.31 9.56 -6.37
C TYR A 25 4.60 9.48 -5.54
N ASP A 26 5.76 9.34 -6.18
CA ASP A 26 7.06 9.26 -5.52
C ASP A 26 7.39 10.58 -4.78
N GLU A 27 7.06 11.74 -5.36
CA GLU A 27 7.25 13.05 -4.72
C GLU A 27 6.30 13.30 -3.55
N ASP A 28 5.01 13.02 -3.74
CA ASP A 28 4.00 13.23 -2.70
C ASP A 28 4.24 12.27 -1.52
N PHE A 29 4.71 11.05 -1.78
CA PHE A 29 5.13 10.14 -0.73
C PHE A 29 6.26 10.73 0.13
N LYS A 30 7.32 11.26 -0.50
CA LYS A 30 8.45 11.89 0.20
C LYS A 30 8.04 13.11 1.02
N LYS A 31 7.04 13.87 0.56
CA LYS A 31 6.60 15.12 1.20
C LYS A 31 5.55 14.89 2.29
N ASN A 32 4.62 13.97 2.06
CA ASN A 32 3.35 13.92 2.78
C ASN A 32 2.98 12.55 3.37
N ALA A 33 3.68 11.46 3.04
CA ALA A 33 3.37 10.15 3.60
C ALA A 33 3.86 10.04 5.05
N LYS A 34 3.09 10.65 5.96
CA LYS A 34 3.28 10.50 7.40
C LYS A 34 2.81 9.11 7.84
N ASN A 35 3.41 8.60 8.92
CA ASN A 35 3.03 7.33 9.57
C ASN A 35 1.67 7.42 10.33
N SER A 36 0.68 8.11 9.76
CA SER A 36 -0.67 8.21 10.33
C SER A 36 -1.67 7.47 9.45
N LEU A 37 -2.63 6.81 10.08
CA LEU A 37 -3.68 6.06 9.39
C LEU A 37 -4.48 6.98 8.43
N ALA A 38 -4.82 8.18 8.87
CA ALA A 38 -5.57 9.15 8.06
C ALA A 38 -4.78 9.59 6.82
N SER A 39 -3.47 9.85 6.96
CA SER A 39 -2.61 10.20 5.83
C SER A 39 -2.52 9.05 4.83
N VAL A 40 -2.35 7.82 5.30
CA VAL A 40 -2.29 6.61 4.46
C VAL A 40 -3.59 6.43 3.68
N LYS A 41 -4.74 6.48 4.35
CA LYS A 41 -6.05 6.36 3.70
C LYS A 41 -6.34 7.46 2.68
N ALA A 42 -5.83 8.67 2.91
CA ALA A 42 -5.99 9.77 1.95
C ALA A 42 -4.99 9.73 0.80
N PHE A 43 -3.80 9.14 0.99
CA PHE A 43 -2.72 9.16 0.02
C PHE A 43 -2.94 8.15 -1.11
N PHE A 44 -3.09 6.86 -0.79
CA PHE A 44 -3.11 5.80 -1.81
C PHE A 44 -4.26 5.92 -2.83
N PRO A 45 -5.51 6.23 -2.44
CA PRO A 45 -6.61 6.37 -3.39
C PRO A 45 -6.47 7.52 -4.40
N LYS A 46 -5.57 8.50 -4.16
CA LYS A 46 -5.29 9.57 -5.14
C LYS A 46 -4.57 9.06 -6.37
N TYR A 47 -3.78 8.00 -6.21
CA TYR A 47 -2.85 7.51 -7.23
C TYR A 47 -3.17 6.08 -7.69
N VAL A 48 -3.84 5.30 -6.85
CA VAL A 48 -4.16 3.89 -7.07
C VAL A 48 -5.66 3.74 -7.23
N ASP A 49 -6.09 3.16 -8.34
CA ASP A 49 -7.49 2.72 -8.51
C ASP A 49 -7.68 1.37 -7.80
N ILE A 50 -7.94 1.43 -6.50
CA ILE A 50 -8.04 0.24 -5.64
C ILE A 50 -9.10 -0.73 -6.17
N SER A 51 -10.23 -0.23 -6.67
CA SER A 51 -11.32 -1.05 -7.20
C SER A 51 -10.92 -1.81 -8.46
N TYR A 52 -10.21 -1.15 -9.38
CA TYR A 52 -9.70 -1.78 -10.58
C TYR A 52 -8.62 -2.81 -10.23
N TYR A 53 -7.62 -2.42 -9.43
CA TYR A 53 -6.46 -3.25 -9.17
C TYR A 53 -6.71 -4.41 -8.20
N HIS A 54 -7.74 -4.32 -7.35
CA HIS A 54 -8.23 -5.46 -6.59
C HIS A 54 -8.78 -6.59 -7.48
N LYS A 55 -9.40 -6.24 -8.62
CA LYS A 55 -9.91 -7.24 -9.59
C LYS A 55 -8.82 -7.81 -10.48
N TYR A 56 -7.73 -7.05 -10.68
CA TYR A 56 -6.63 -7.41 -11.55
C TYR A 56 -5.28 -7.31 -10.80
N PRO A 57 -5.04 -8.19 -9.81
CA PRO A 57 -3.78 -8.19 -9.08
C PRO A 57 -2.62 -8.58 -9.99
N THR A 58 -1.45 -7.95 -9.79
CA THR A 58 -0.26 -8.23 -10.61
C THR A 58 0.47 -9.46 -10.08
N ARG A 59 0.40 -9.70 -8.77
CA ARG A 59 1.00 -10.81 -8.05
C ARG A 59 -0.02 -11.44 -7.11
N LEU A 60 0.18 -12.71 -6.77
CA LEU A 60 -0.72 -13.43 -5.86
C LEU A 60 -0.76 -12.79 -4.46
N GLU A 61 0.35 -12.21 -4.03
CA GLU A 61 0.49 -11.68 -2.68
C GLU A 61 -0.14 -10.29 -2.52
N ASP A 62 -0.54 -9.68 -3.64
CA ASP A 62 -1.23 -8.39 -3.65
C ASP A 62 -2.65 -8.51 -3.07
N VAL A 63 -3.25 -9.71 -3.06
CA VAL A 63 -4.51 -9.96 -2.33
C VAL A 63 -4.37 -9.60 -0.85
N TYR A 64 -3.21 -9.92 -0.25
CA TYR A 64 -2.93 -9.54 1.14
C TYR A 64 -2.69 -8.04 1.29
N LEU A 65 -2.11 -7.38 0.29
CA LEU A 65 -1.96 -5.92 0.27
C LEU A 65 -3.32 -5.22 0.28
N PHE A 66 -4.23 -5.62 -0.61
CA PHE A 66 -5.55 -5.02 -0.70
C PHE A 66 -6.39 -5.31 0.55
N ASN A 67 -6.39 -6.55 1.04
CA ASN A 67 -7.11 -6.90 2.26
C ASN A 67 -6.58 -6.12 3.47
N TYR A 68 -5.26 -5.98 3.57
CA TYR A 68 -4.68 -5.17 4.64
C TYR A 68 -5.12 -3.71 4.53
N PHE A 69 -5.07 -3.13 3.33
CA PHE A 69 -5.40 -1.73 3.13
C PHE A 69 -6.89 -1.41 3.35
N VAL A 70 -7.79 -2.28 2.89
CA VAL A 70 -9.25 -2.04 2.92
C VAL A 70 -9.88 -2.46 4.24
N ILE A 71 -9.39 -3.55 4.86
CA ILE A 71 -10.00 -4.15 6.07
C ILE A 71 -9.13 -3.87 7.28
N ASP A 72 -7.88 -4.33 7.28
CA ASP A 72 -7.07 -4.33 8.50
C ASP A 72 -6.70 -2.93 8.96
N LEU A 73 -6.46 -1.99 8.04
CA LEU A 73 -6.21 -0.59 8.38
C LEU A 73 -7.40 0.04 9.10
N ASP A 74 -8.63 -0.35 8.78
CA ASP A 74 -9.85 0.16 9.40
C ASP A 74 -10.07 -0.41 10.79
N VAL A 75 -9.83 -1.72 10.93
CA VAL A 75 -10.10 -2.46 12.18
C VAL A 75 -8.96 -2.31 13.19
N TYR A 76 -7.72 -2.37 12.72
CA TYR A 76 -6.52 -2.48 13.58
C TYR A 76 -5.55 -1.30 13.44
N GLY A 77 -5.70 -0.46 12.41
CA GLY A 77 -4.78 0.63 12.09
C GLY A 77 -3.45 0.14 11.52
N LEU A 78 -2.40 0.96 11.66
CA LEU A 78 -1.04 0.66 11.18
C LEU A 78 -0.32 -0.37 12.08
N LYS A 79 -0.89 -1.57 12.19
CA LYS A 79 -0.32 -2.70 12.95
C LYS A 79 0.10 -3.84 12.03
N GLN A 80 1.08 -4.63 12.48
CA GLN A 80 1.52 -5.82 11.76
C GLN A 80 0.56 -6.99 12.01
N THR A 81 -0.56 -7.01 11.29
CA THR A 81 -1.51 -8.14 11.29
C THR A 81 -0.94 -9.33 10.54
N ASP A 82 -1.60 -10.49 10.63
CA ASP A 82 -1.17 -11.68 9.88
C ASP A 82 -1.32 -11.50 8.37
N THR A 83 -2.32 -10.74 7.92
CA THR A 83 -2.46 -10.29 6.52
C THR A 83 -1.24 -9.48 6.09
N PHE A 84 -0.81 -8.49 6.89
CA PHE A 84 0.38 -7.71 6.59
C PHE A 84 1.65 -8.57 6.55
N LYS A 85 1.79 -9.51 7.49
CA LYS A 85 2.93 -10.43 7.51
C LYS A 85 2.94 -11.35 6.29
N ALA A 86 1.78 -11.79 5.80
CA ALA A 86 1.64 -12.59 4.59
C ALA A 86 2.08 -11.79 3.35
N PHE A 87 1.56 -10.57 3.19
CA PHE A 87 1.99 -9.63 2.15
C PHE A 87 3.52 -9.37 2.18
N LYS A 88 4.05 -9.04 3.36
CA LYS A 88 5.48 -8.76 3.56
C LYS A 88 6.37 -9.95 3.21
N ARG A 89 5.91 -11.17 3.49
CA ARG A 89 6.63 -12.41 3.13
C ARG A 89 6.65 -12.61 1.63
N GLY A 90 5.54 -12.30 0.96
CA GLY A 90 5.40 -12.33 -0.50
C GLY A 90 6.28 -11.33 -1.25
N MET A 91 6.51 -10.16 -0.65
CA MET A 91 7.40 -9.14 -1.21
C MET A 91 8.90 -9.43 -1.06
N ARG A 92 9.30 -10.49 -0.35
CA ARG A 92 10.71 -10.87 -0.25
C ARG A 92 11.15 -11.58 -1.53
N TYR A 93 11.66 -10.80 -2.48
CA TYR A 93 12.66 -11.20 -3.47
C TYR A 93 13.90 -10.33 -3.27
#